data_AF-A0A1F7Q6G0-F1
#
_entry.id   AF-A0A1F7Q6G0-F1
#
_cell.length_a   1.000
_cell.length_b   1.000
_cell.length_c   1.000
_cell.angle_alpha   90.00
_cell.angle_beta   90.00
_cell.angle_gamma   90.00
#
_symmetry.space_group_name_H-M   'P 1'
#
loop_
_entity.id
_entity.type
_entity.pdbx_description
1 polymer ?
#
loop_
_entity_poly.entity_id
_entity_poly.type
_entity_poly.pdbx_seq_one_letter_code
_entity_poly.pdbx_strand_id
1 'polypeptide(L)'
;MVNSGKLRIVIGLSLPLVMFGWLALSPNASSLSGSILCPIRFDAVDDDASRPCLETETLKPGDVAKQFRAEAQQRVEELKANAQQQSQEFRQKACEARKVSLERRMDRMQAQTQKHKEVFDKIFTRVQQFYTDKQLSVSNYNELVANVTGAQTIAQANIEGLTELNGEIDCTKESVANGVQAFKDSLKETRDSLKDYRKTIVELIKAVHQSVTESNDVSGQQ
;
A
#
# COMPACT_ATOMS: atom_id res chain seq x y z
N MET A 1 23.25 -38.96 19.05
CA MET A 1 21.93 -39.25 19.65
C MET A 1 21.66 -38.23 20.74
N VAL A 2 20.84 -37.22 20.48
CA VAL A 2 20.00 -36.58 21.52
C VAL A 2 18.70 -36.24 20.83
N ASN A 3 17.69 -37.01 21.21
CA ASN A 3 16.28 -36.88 20.88
C ASN A 3 15.66 -35.97 21.94
N SER A 4 14.95 -34.92 21.53
CA SER A 4 13.99 -34.11 22.30
C SER A 4 13.50 -33.03 21.35
N GLY A 5 12.24 -32.74 21.12
CA GLY A 5 10.97 -33.17 21.69
C GLY A 5 9.95 -32.22 21.08
N LYS A 6 8.83 -32.75 20.59
CA LYS A 6 7.73 -31.99 19.98
C LYS A 6 7.18 -30.98 21.00
N LEU A 7 7.00 -29.73 20.58
CA LEU A 7 6.00 -28.85 21.20
C LEU A 7 5.16 -28.19 20.11
N ARG A 8 3.96 -28.75 19.93
CA ARG A 8 2.88 -28.18 19.12
C ARG A 8 2.20 -27.11 19.97
N ILE A 9 2.36 -25.85 19.61
CA ILE A 9 1.60 -24.76 20.22
C ILE A 9 0.36 -24.54 19.36
N VAL A 10 -0.77 -25.04 19.85
CA VAL A 10 -2.11 -24.67 19.39
C VAL A 10 -2.42 -23.34 20.06
N ILE A 11 -2.26 -22.23 19.33
CA ILE A 11 -2.70 -20.91 19.81
C ILE A 11 -4.19 -20.81 19.52
N GLY A 12 -4.98 -21.03 20.57
CA GLY A 12 -6.41 -20.81 20.59
C GLY A 12 -6.74 -19.35 20.24
N LEU A 13 -7.69 -19.20 19.34
CA LEU A 13 -8.24 -17.94 18.89
C LEU A 13 -9.16 -17.38 19.98
N SER A 14 -8.60 -16.72 21.00
CA SER A 14 -9.39 -15.96 21.98
C SER A 14 -9.57 -14.52 21.49
N LEU A 15 -10.67 -14.28 20.76
CA LEU A 15 -11.16 -12.93 20.50
C LEU A 15 -11.63 -12.28 21.81
N PRO A 16 -11.07 -11.13 22.22
CA PRO A 16 -11.72 -10.31 23.24
C PRO A 16 -12.91 -9.57 22.61
N LEU A 17 -14.09 -9.77 23.21
CA LEU A 17 -15.22 -8.87 23.12
C LEU A 17 -14.74 -7.43 23.36
N VAL A 18 -14.83 -6.59 22.34
CA VAL A 18 -14.91 -5.14 22.54
C VAL A 18 -16.37 -4.76 22.32
N MET A 19 -17.08 -4.66 23.44
CA MET A 19 -18.40 -4.06 23.54
C MET A 19 -18.34 -2.63 23.00
N PHE A 20 -18.80 -2.43 21.77
CA PHE A 20 -19.14 -1.11 21.23
C PHE A 20 -20.42 -0.61 21.94
N GLY A 21 -20.24 -0.12 23.17
CA GLY A 21 -21.21 0.72 23.84
C GLY A 21 -21.21 2.10 23.20
N TRP A 22 -21.94 2.27 22.10
CA TRP A 22 -22.35 3.60 21.69
C TRP A 22 -23.47 4.05 22.64
N LEU A 23 -23.08 4.94 23.56
CA LEU A 23 -24.00 5.76 24.31
C LEU A 23 -25.03 6.38 23.36
N ALA A 24 -26.29 6.09 23.64
CA ALA A 24 -27.43 6.81 23.11
C ALA A 24 -27.30 8.29 23.48
N LEU A 25 -27.03 9.13 22.48
CA LEU A 25 -27.24 10.56 22.60
C LEU A 25 -28.71 10.83 22.28
N SER A 26 -29.54 10.76 23.32
CA SER A 26 -30.93 11.20 23.27
C SER A 26 -31.00 12.70 22.87
N PRO A 27 -31.92 13.07 21.96
CA PRO A 27 -32.21 14.47 21.69
C PRO A 27 -33.13 15.01 22.79
N ASN A 28 -32.58 15.83 23.69
CA ASN A 28 -33.36 16.72 24.53
C ASN A 28 -33.31 18.12 23.91
N ALA A 29 -34.31 18.45 23.09
CA ALA A 29 -34.68 19.82 22.82
C ALA A 29 -36.20 19.87 22.77
N SER A 30 -36.77 20.20 23.93
CA SER A 30 -38.18 20.45 24.15
C SER A 30 -38.66 21.52 23.17
N SER A 31 -39.67 21.16 22.39
CA SER A 31 -40.61 22.12 21.84
C SER A 31 -41.32 22.83 22.99
N LEU A 32 -41.43 24.15 22.91
CA LEU A 32 -42.51 25.00 23.44
C LEU A 32 -42.11 26.46 23.15
N SER A 33 -42.20 26.87 21.89
CA SER A 33 -42.34 28.30 21.57
C SER A 33 -43.83 28.63 21.63
N GLY A 34 -44.35 28.67 22.86
CA GLY A 34 -45.64 29.25 23.17
C GLY A 34 -45.46 30.75 23.37
N SER A 35 -46.16 31.50 22.52
CA SER A 35 -46.80 32.79 22.77
C SER A 35 -46.23 33.69 23.87
N ILE A 36 -45.81 34.89 23.44
CA ILE A 36 -46.25 36.19 23.97
C ILE A 36 -46.45 36.24 25.49
N LEU A 37 -45.51 36.87 26.20
CA LEU A 37 -45.88 37.85 27.23
C LEU A 37 -44.70 38.77 27.52
N CYS A 38 -44.89 40.05 27.17
CA CYS A 38 -44.16 41.15 27.81
C CYS A 38 -44.33 41.02 29.33
N PRO A 39 -43.28 41.23 30.15
CA PRO A 39 -43.52 41.64 31.52
C PRO A 39 -44.01 43.10 31.47
N ILE A 40 -45.32 43.28 31.33
CA ILE A 40 -45.94 44.52 31.78
C ILE A 40 -45.81 44.49 33.30
N ARG A 41 -44.81 45.21 33.81
CA ARG A 41 -44.84 45.63 35.20
C ARG A 41 -45.78 46.83 35.27
N PHE A 42 -47.01 46.56 35.71
CA PHE A 42 -47.94 47.57 36.21
C PHE A 42 -47.39 48.02 37.57
N ASP A 43 -46.59 49.08 37.57
CA ASP A 43 -46.46 49.95 38.72
C ASP A 43 -46.91 51.35 38.28
N ALA A 44 -47.71 51.97 39.11
CA ALA A 44 -48.46 53.18 38.81
C ALA A 44 -47.56 54.37 38.46
N VAL A 45 -48.13 55.21 37.59
CA VAL A 45 -47.68 56.52 37.13
C VAL A 45 -47.06 57.37 38.24
N ASP A 46 -45.84 57.85 38.00
CA ASP A 46 -45.47 59.24 38.25
C ASP A 46 -44.56 59.70 37.09
N ASP A 47 -45.03 60.74 36.38
CA ASP A 47 -44.37 61.48 35.31
C ASP A 47 -43.06 62.12 35.80
N ASP A 48 -41.89 61.78 35.21
CA ASP A 48 -40.87 62.78 34.84
C ASP A 48 -39.80 62.25 33.87
N ALA A 49 -39.56 63.07 32.84
CA ALA A 49 -38.37 63.26 32.02
C ALA A 49 -37.41 62.09 31.65
N SER A 50 -37.43 61.77 30.35
CA SER A 50 -36.25 61.80 29.48
C SER A 50 -34.98 61.05 29.93
N ARG A 51 -34.93 59.75 29.64
CA ARG A 51 -33.68 59.10 29.23
C ARG A 51 -33.76 58.78 27.74
N PRO A 52 -32.95 59.40 26.87
CA PRO A 52 -32.86 58.95 25.49
C PRO A 52 -32.23 57.56 25.50
N CYS A 53 -33.04 56.55 25.15
CA CYS A 53 -32.49 55.31 24.65
C CYS A 53 -31.64 55.69 23.44
N LEU A 54 -30.31 55.52 23.55
CA LEU A 54 -29.39 55.63 22.42
C LEU A 54 -29.97 54.81 21.27
N GLU A 55 -30.34 55.49 20.18
CA GLU A 55 -30.74 54.86 18.93
C GLU A 55 -29.63 53.91 18.52
N THR A 56 -29.88 52.61 18.68
CA THR A 56 -29.15 51.62 17.91
C THR A 56 -29.58 51.83 16.47
N GLU A 57 -28.71 52.46 15.67
CA GLU A 57 -28.84 52.52 14.23
C GLU A 57 -29.17 51.10 13.73
N THR A 58 -30.40 50.91 13.28
CA THR A 58 -30.92 49.63 12.80
C THR A 58 -30.31 49.35 11.43
N LEU A 59 -29.09 48.83 11.44
CA LEU A 59 -28.44 48.25 10.27
C LEU A 59 -29.38 47.21 9.65
N LYS A 60 -29.65 47.36 8.35
CA LYS A 60 -30.63 46.53 7.61
C LYS A 60 -30.30 45.04 7.79
N PRO A 61 -31.27 44.19 8.19
CA PRO A 61 -31.02 42.79 8.56
C PRO A 61 -30.45 41.92 7.42
N GLY A 62 -30.64 42.33 6.17
CA GLY A 62 -30.10 41.64 5.00
C GLY A 62 -28.59 41.81 4.79
N ASP A 63 -27.99 42.89 5.27
CA ASP A 63 -26.57 43.19 5.05
C ASP A 63 -25.69 42.51 6.12
N VAL A 64 -26.19 42.45 7.36
CA VAL A 64 -25.56 41.73 8.46
C VAL A 64 -25.51 40.21 8.19
N ALA A 65 -26.60 39.63 7.68
CA ALA A 65 -26.63 38.21 7.32
C ALA A 65 -25.70 37.85 6.16
N LYS A 66 -25.48 38.77 5.20
CA LYS A 66 -24.51 38.58 4.12
C LYS A 66 -23.07 38.65 4.64
N GLN A 67 -22.77 39.59 5.53
CA GLN A 67 -21.46 39.70 6.18
C GLN A 67 -21.10 38.44 6.98
N PHE A 68 -22.01 37.94 7.81
CA PHE A 68 -21.78 36.69 8.56
C PHE A 68 -21.57 35.47 7.66
N ARG A 69 -22.30 35.37 6.53
CA ARG A 69 -22.09 34.28 5.56
C ARG A 69 -20.74 34.40 4.86
N ALA A 70 -20.34 35.61 4.47
CA ALA A 70 -19.03 35.84 3.86
C ALA A 70 -17.89 35.54 4.85
N GLU A 71 -18.00 35.98 6.10
CA GLU A 71 -17.02 35.69 7.15
C GLU A 71 -16.95 34.19 7.47
N ALA A 72 -18.09 33.51 7.55
CA ALA A 72 -18.14 32.06 7.75
C ALA A 72 -17.49 31.31 6.57
N GLN A 73 -17.72 31.74 5.33
CA GLN A 73 -17.07 31.17 4.14
C GLN A 73 -15.55 31.37 4.19
N GLN A 74 -15.09 32.59 4.53
CA GLN A 74 -13.67 32.88 4.68
C GLN A 74 -13.02 32.01 5.76
N ARG A 75 -13.65 31.88 6.93
CA ARG A 75 -13.15 31.01 8.00
C ARG A 75 -13.09 29.54 7.57
N VAL A 76 -14.07 29.05 6.80
CA VAL A 76 -14.04 27.67 6.28
C VAL A 76 -12.91 27.49 5.26
N GLU A 77 -12.65 28.46 4.40
CA GLU A 77 -11.55 28.42 3.44
C GLU A 77 -10.19 28.47 4.13
N GLU A 78 -10.03 29.32 5.15
CA GLU A 78 -8.82 29.39 5.97
C GLU A 78 -8.56 28.08 6.71
N LEU A 79 -9.59 27.50 7.35
CA LEU A 79 -9.49 26.21 8.03
C LEU A 79 -9.10 25.09 7.05
N LYS A 80 -9.65 25.09 5.82
CA LYS A 80 -9.27 24.14 4.78
C LYS A 80 -7.81 24.31 4.35
N ALA A 81 -7.36 25.53 4.12
CA ALA A 81 -5.98 25.83 3.72
C ALA A 81 -4.99 25.40 4.82
N ASN A 82 -5.26 25.74 6.07
CA ASN A 82 -4.44 25.34 7.22
C ASN A 82 -4.40 23.81 7.39
N ALA A 83 -5.54 23.13 7.25
CA ALA A 83 -5.60 21.67 7.31
C ALA A 83 -4.81 21.00 6.16
N GLN A 84 -4.86 21.56 4.95
CA GLN A 84 -4.09 21.08 3.80
C GLN A 84 -2.58 21.24 4.04
N GLN A 85 -2.13 22.40 4.52
CA GLN A 85 -0.73 22.65 4.84
C GLN A 85 -0.21 21.69 5.91
N GLN A 86 -0.93 21.55 7.03
CA GLN A 86 -0.56 20.60 8.08
C GLN A 86 -0.53 19.15 7.57
N SER A 87 -1.45 18.77 6.68
CA SER A 87 -1.44 17.44 6.05
C SER A 87 -0.21 17.23 5.18
N GLN A 88 0.19 18.24 4.40
CA GLN A 88 1.39 18.17 3.56
C GLN A 88 2.67 18.06 4.40
N GLU A 89 2.82 18.88 5.43
CA GLU A 89 3.97 18.82 6.35
C GLU A 89 4.06 17.46 7.05
N PHE A 90 2.93 16.91 7.50
CA PHE A 90 2.90 15.60 8.12
C PHE A 90 3.32 14.49 7.15
N ARG A 91 2.84 14.55 5.90
CA ARG A 91 3.21 13.59 4.85
C ARG A 91 4.70 13.67 4.51
N GLN A 92 5.26 14.88 4.39
CA GLN A 92 6.68 15.08 4.14
C GLN A 92 7.54 14.50 5.26
N LYS A 93 7.26 14.85 6.53
CA LYS A 93 7.96 14.29 7.70
C LYS A 93 7.88 12.77 7.77
N ALA A 94 6.70 12.20 7.49
CA ALA A 94 6.51 10.76 7.48
C ALA A 94 7.28 10.07 6.33
N CYS A 95 7.38 10.71 5.17
CA CYS A 95 8.17 10.24 4.04
C CYS A 95 9.66 10.27 4.38
N GLU A 96 10.18 11.40 4.86
CA GLU A 96 11.60 11.57 5.22
C GLU A 96 12.04 10.56 6.29
N ALA A 97 11.22 10.35 7.32
CA ALA A 97 11.48 9.36 8.36
C ALA A 97 11.57 7.92 7.82
N ARG A 98 10.94 7.64 6.67
CA ARG A 98 10.90 6.31 6.03
C ARG A 98 11.84 6.18 4.84
N LYS A 99 12.29 7.28 4.24
CA LYS A 99 13.07 7.34 2.99
C LYS A 99 14.22 6.35 2.97
N VAL A 100 15.14 6.46 3.92
CA VAL A 100 16.33 5.60 4.00
C VAL A 100 15.96 4.12 4.16
N SER A 101 14.91 3.82 4.93
CA SER A 101 14.45 2.43 5.12
C SER A 101 13.81 1.87 3.86
N LEU A 102 13.07 2.71 3.12
CA LEU A 102 12.42 2.37 1.87
C LEU A 102 13.45 2.12 0.77
N GLU A 103 14.39 3.04 0.55
CA GLU A 103 15.48 2.90 -0.43
C GLU A 103 16.29 1.62 -0.17
N ARG A 104 16.72 1.40 1.09
CA ARG A 104 17.38 0.14 1.48
C ARG A 104 16.54 -1.10 1.24
N ARG A 105 15.21 -1.01 1.27
CA ARG A 105 14.34 -2.16 0.92
C ARG A 105 14.31 -2.35 -0.58
N MET A 106 14.16 -1.29 -1.36
CA MET A 106 14.15 -1.35 -2.82
C MET A 106 15.46 -1.92 -3.35
N ASP A 107 16.61 -1.42 -2.89
CA ASP A 107 17.94 -1.94 -3.25
C ASP A 107 18.11 -3.42 -2.93
N ARG A 108 17.67 -3.84 -1.73
CA ARG A 108 17.75 -5.25 -1.33
C ARG A 108 16.88 -6.14 -2.21
N MET A 109 15.70 -5.66 -2.61
CA MET A 109 14.81 -6.43 -3.49
C MET A 109 15.41 -6.57 -4.88
N GLN A 110 15.98 -5.50 -5.43
CA GLN A 110 16.68 -5.53 -6.73
C GLN A 110 17.91 -6.45 -6.68
N ALA A 111 18.75 -6.34 -5.65
CA ALA A 111 19.90 -7.24 -5.48
C ALA A 111 19.46 -8.70 -5.35
N GLN A 112 18.32 -8.95 -4.71
CA GLN A 112 17.76 -10.29 -4.56
C GLN A 112 17.25 -10.86 -5.89
N THR A 113 16.58 -10.08 -6.75
CA THR A 113 16.12 -10.55 -8.06
C THR A 113 17.29 -10.94 -8.95
N GLN A 114 18.36 -10.12 -8.97
CA GLN A 114 19.58 -10.42 -9.70
C GLN A 114 20.24 -11.71 -9.20
N LYS A 115 20.39 -11.86 -7.87
CA LYS A 115 20.97 -13.06 -7.27
C LYS A 115 20.18 -14.33 -7.61
N HIS A 116 18.85 -14.26 -7.63
CA HIS A 116 18.02 -15.40 -8.02
C HIS A 116 18.23 -15.77 -9.48
N LYS A 117 18.27 -14.78 -10.38
CA LYS A 117 18.55 -15.01 -11.79
C LYS A 117 19.91 -15.70 -11.98
N GLU A 118 20.97 -15.20 -11.36
CA GLU A 118 22.30 -15.80 -11.46
C GLU A 118 22.35 -17.27 -11.01
N VAL A 119 21.60 -17.62 -9.97
CA VAL A 119 21.49 -19.01 -9.52
C VAL A 119 20.80 -19.87 -10.57
N PHE A 120 19.73 -19.37 -11.18
CA PHE A 120 19.00 -20.07 -12.24
C PHE A 120 19.86 -20.22 -13.51
N ASP A 121 20.58 -19.18 -13.92
CA ASP A 121 21.51 -19.20 -15.05
C ASP A 121 22.60 -20.28 -14.85
N LYS A 122 23.15 -20.37 -13.62
CA LYS A 122 24.14 -21.41 -13.25
C LYS A 122 23.54 -22.81 -13.32
N ILE A 123 22.30 -23.01 -12.88
CA ILE A 123 21.64 -24.31 -12.96
C ILE A 123 21.41 -24.68 -14.43
N PHE A 124 20.88 -23.75 -15.23
CA PHE A 124 20.62 -23.99 -16.64
C PHE A 124 21.89 -24.39 -17.40
N THR A 125 22.99 -23.66 -17.18
CA THR A 125 24.31 -23.97 -17.75
C THR A 125 24.77 -25.39 -17.39
N ARG A 126 24.64 -25.79 -16.11
CA ARG A 126 25.02 -27.14 -15.66
C ARG A 126 24.17 -28.24 -16.29
N VAL A 127 22.88 -27.98 -16.51
CA VAL A 127 21.98 -28.94 -17.16
C VAL A 127 22.35 -29.13 -18.62
N GLN A 128 22.70 -28.05 -19.32
CA GLN A 128 23.21 -28.13 -20.70
C GLN A 128 24.52 -28.90 -20.77
N GLN A 129 25.47 -28.60 -19.88
CA GLN A 129 26.73 -29.34 -19.76
C GLN A 129 26.49 -30.83 -19.51
N PHE A 130 25.64 -31.17 -18.54
CA PHE A 130 25.32 -32.57 -18.23
C PHE A 130 24.69 -33.31 -19.42
N TYR A 131 23.80 -32.66 -20.16
CA TYR A 131 23.21 -33.22 -21.37
C TYR A 131 24.27 -33.56 -22.42
N THR A 132 25.22 -32.65 -22.67
CA THR A 132 26.33 -32.85 -23.62
C THR A 132 27.33 -33.91 -23.12
N ASP A 133 27.78 -33.81 -21.87
CA ASP A 133 28.79 -34.70 -21.27
C ASP A 133 28.32 -36.16 -21.21
N LYS A 134 27.02 -36.37 -21.01
CA LYS A 134 26.40 -37.70 -21.00
C LYS A 134 25.87 -38.15 -22.35
N GLN A 135 26.04 -37.34 -23.40
CA GLN A 135 25.58 -37.63 -24.76
C GLN A 135 24.11 -38.10 -24.79
N LEU A 136 23.25 -37.44 -24.01
CA LEU A 136 21.87 -37.88 -23.84
C LEU A 136 21.03 -37.58 -25.08
N SER A 137 20.04 -38.42 -25.32
CA SER A 137 19.03 -38.19 -26.35
C SER A 137 17.70 -37.89 -25.69
N VAL A 138 17.19 -36.67 -25.89
CA VAL A 138 15.89 -36.20 -25.39
C VAL A 138 15.15 -35.62 -26.59
N SER A 139 14.01 -36.20 -26.96
CA SER A 139 13.30 -35.92 -28.21
C SER A 139 12.88 -34.45 -28.39
N ASN A 140 12.55 -33.76 -27.29
CA ASN A 140 12.11 -32.36 -27.28
C ASN A 140 13.13 -31.41 -26.62
N TYR A 141 14.41 -31.78 -26.56
CA TYR A 141 15.44 -31.00 -25.86
C TYR A 141 15.53 -29.54 -26.33
N ASN A 142 15.60 -29.33 -27.65
CA ASN A 142 15.78 -28.00 -28.23
C ASN A 142 14.60 -27.07 -27.91
N GLU A 143 13.38 -27.62 -27.88
CA GLU A 143 12.18 -26.87 -27.50
C GLU A 143 12.23 -26.48 -26.02
N LEU A 144 12.62 -27.41 -25.14
CA LEU A 144 12.79 -27.15 -23.72
C LEU A 144 13.86 -26.07 -23.46
N VAL A 145 15.00 -26.14 -24.16
CA VAL A 145 16.06 -25.11 -24.10
C VAL A 145 15.55 -23.76 -24.60
N ALA A 146 14.78 -23.72 -25.68
CA ALA A 146 14.18 -22.49 -26.19
C ALA A 146 13.20 -21.88 -25.17
N ASN A 147 12.35 -22.71 -24.53
CA ASN A 147 11.43 -22.26 -23.49
C ASN A 147 12.16 -21.66 -22.28
N VAL A 148 13.24 -22.31 -21.84
CA VAL A 148 14.08 -21.81 -20.74
C VAL A 148 14.74 -20.49 -21.12
N THR A 149 15.26 -20.37 -22.35
CA THR A 149 15.90 -19.15 -22.86
C THR A 149 14.91 -17.99 -23.01
N GLY A 150 13.69 -18.28 -23.46
CA GLY A 150 12.61 -17.30 -23.53
C GLY A 150 12.25 -16.77 -22.13
N ALA A 151 12.05 -17.67 -21.16
CA ALA A 151 11.76 -17.28 -19.78
C ALA A 151 12.93 -16.52 -19.12
N GLN A 152 14.18 -16.89 -19.42
CA GLN A 152 15.38 -16.17 -18.98
C GLN A 152 15.37 -14.72 -19.48
N THR A 153 15.03 -14.52 -20.76
CA THR A 153 15.01 -13.21 -21.41
C THR A 153 13.91 -12.33 -20.81
N ILE A 154 12.70 -12.87 -20.60
CA ILE A 154 11.60 -12.15 -19.95
C ILE A 154 11.99 -11.75 -18.52
N ALA A 155 12.59 -12.65 -17.75
CA ALA A 155 13.05 -12.35 -16.41
C ALA A 155 14.13 -11.26 -16.40
N GLN A 156 15.04 -11.25 -17.37
CA GLN A 156 16.05 -10.19 -17.53
C GLN A 156 15.39 -8.83 -17.81
N ALA A 157 14.48 -8.77 -18.77
CA ALA A 157 13.78 -7.54 -19.13
C ALA A 157 13.00 -6.95 -17.94
N ASN A 158 12.34 -7.80 -17.14
CA ASN A 158 11.63 -7.35 -15.94
C ASN A 158 12.60 -6.83 -14.85
N ILE A 159 13.77 -7.45 -14.68
CA ILE A 159 14.81 -6.95 -13.76
C ILE A 159 15.34 -5.58 -14.20
N GLU A 160 15.52 -5.38 -15.50
CA GLU A 160 15.95 -4.10 -16.08
C GLU A 160 14.88 -3.03 -15.84
N GLY A 161 13.61 -3.30 -16.13
CA GLY A 161 12.50 -2.39 -15.84
C GLY A 161 12.36 -2.06 -14.34
N LEU A 162 12.56 -3.05 -13.46
CA LEU A 162 12.58 -2.82 -12.02
C LEU A 162 13.74 -1.90 -11.60
N THR A 163 14.89 -2.01 -12.26
CA THR A 163 16.08 -1.19 -12.00
C THR A 163 15.83 0.26 -12.38
N GLU A 164 15.15 0.51 -13.50
CA GLU A 164 14.76 1.86 -13.93
C GLU A 164 13.85 2.57 -12.91
N LEU A 165 13.04 1.81 -12.18
CA LEU A 165 12.17 2.32 -11.12
C LEU A 165 12.87 2.49 -9.76
N ASN A 166 14.10 1.97 -9.59
CA ASN A 166 14.87 2.10 -8.36
C ASN A 166 15.60 3.45 -8.32
N GLY A 167 14.83 4.54 -8.15
CA GLY A 167 15.33 5.90 -8.03
C GLY A 167 15.28 6.44 -6.59
N GLU A 168 15.92 7.61 -6.39
CA GLU A 168 15.87 8.32 -5.11
C GLU A 168 14.44 8.79 -4.79
N ILE A 169 14.02 8.60 -3.54
CA ILE A 169 12.68 9.00 -3.12
C ILE A 169 12.66 10.50 -2.80
N ASP A 170 11.88 11.24 -3.58
CA ASP A 170 11.69 12.69 -3.44
C ASP A 170 10.42 13.02 -2.64
N CYS A 171 10.58 13.19 -1.33
CA CYS A 171 9.48 13.45 -0.39
C CYS A 171 8.75 14.78 -0.58
N THR A 172 9.25 15.69 -1.43
CA THR A 172 8.54 16.95 -1.72
C THR A 172 7.44 16.77 -2.76
N LYS A 173 7.43 15.65 -3.48
CA LYS A 173 6.41 15.33 -4.49
C LYS A 173 5.22 14.61 -3.87
N GLU A 174 4.01 15.02 -4.22
CA GLU A 174 2.79 14.30 -3.80
C GLU A 174 2.70 12.90 -4.45
N SER A 175 3.44 12.64 -5.53
CA SER A 175 3.41 11.40 -6.31
C SER A 175 4.32 10.28 -5.81
N VAL A 176 5.04 10.44 -4.69
CA VAL A 176 5.92 9.39 -4.12
C VAL A 176 5.18 8.07 -3.94
N ALA A 177 3.93 8.13 -3.47
CA ALA A 177 3.11 6.93 -3.29
C ALA A 177 2.92 6.15 -4.60
N ASN A 178 2.75 6.85 -5.73
CA ASN A 178 2.59 6.23 -7.05
C ASN A 178 3.89 5.59 -7.52
N GLY A 179 5.04 6.25 -7.31
CA GLY A 179 6.35 5.67 -7.65
C GLY A 179 6.66 4.40 -6.85
N VAL A 180 6.37 4.41 -5.54
CA VAL A 180 6.53 3.23 -4.69
C VAL A 180 5.58 2.11 -5.09
N GLN A 181 4.36 2.44 -5.48
CA GLN A 181 3.39 1.45 -5.93
C GLN A 181 3.83 0.82 -7.26
N ALA A 182 4.26 1.63 -8.23
CA ALA A 182 4.83 1.14 -9.50
C ALA A 182 6.04 0.22 -9.29
N PHE A 183 6.96 0.58 -8.38
CA PHE A 183 8.08 -0.30 -8.01
C PHE A 183 7.59 -1.64 -7.45
N LYS A 184 6.57 -1.63 -6.58
CA LYS A 184 6.02 -2.86 -5.99
C LYS A 184 5.36 -3.76 -7.02
N ASP A 185 4.65 -3.18 -7.97
CA ASP A 185 3.97 -3.93 -9.04
C ASP A 185 5.01 -4.53 -10.00
N SER A 186 6.00 -3.75 -10.44
CA SER A 186 7.14 -4.25 -11.23
C SER A 186 7.95 -5.33 -10.49
N LEU A 187 8.15 -5.20 -9.17
CA LEU A 187 8.82 -6.23 -8.37
C LEU A 187 8.01 -7.53 -8.33
N LYS A 188 6.68 -7.44 -8.29
CA LYS A 188 5.79 -8.61 -8.32
C LYS A 188 5.92 -9.31 -9.68
N GLU A 189 5.84 -8.56 -10.78
CA GLU A 189 6.01 -9.08 -12.13
C GLU A 189 7.38 -9.75 -12.32
N THR A 190 8.45 -9.11 -11.83
CA THR A 190 9.81 -9.67 -11.84
C THR A 190 9.90 -10.99 -11.08
N ARG A 191 9.25 -11.07 -9.91
CA ARG A 191 9.20 -12.30 -9.12
C ARG A 191 8.43 -13.41 -9.83
N ASP A 192 7.34 -13.08 -10.51
CA ASP A 192 6.54 -14.05 -11.22
C ASP A 192 7.30 -14.56 -12.47
N SER A 193 7.97 -13.70 -13.24
CA SER A 193 8.84 -14.14 -14.34
C SER A 193 10.02 -15.00 -13.87
N LEU A 194 10.60 -14.71 -12.70
CA LEU A 194 11.65 -15.57 -12.12
C LEU A 194 11.13 -16.95 -11.70
N LYS A 195 9.86 -17.07 -11.27
CA LYS A 195 9.24 -18.37 -11.00
C LYS A 195 9.03 -19.15 -12.28
N ASP A 196 8.58 -18.49 -13.35
CA ASP A 196 8.40 -19.12 -14.65
C ASP A 196 9.73 -19.59 -15.23
N TYR A 197 10.79 -18.78 -15.08
CA TYR A 197 12.15 -19.20 -15.44
C TYR A 197 12.60 -20.43 -14.65
N ARG A 198 12.38 -20.46 -13.33
CA ARG A 198 12.65 -21.65 -12.51
C ARG A 198 11.84 -22.86 -12.97
N LYS A 199 10.56 -22.68 -13.32
CA LYS A 199 9.65 -23.76 -13.72
C LYS A 199 10.14 -24.42 -15.02
N THR A 200 10.47 -23.63 -16.02
CA THR A 200 10.99 -24.14 -17.30
C THR A 200 12.31 -24.88 -17.11
N ILE A 201 13.21 -24.41 -16.23
CA ILE A 201 14.44 -25.15 -15.88
C ILE A 201 14.11 -26.51 -15.27
N VAL A 202 13.14 -26.58 -14.36
CA VAL A 202 12.73 -27.85 -13.73
C VAL A 202 12.14 -28.82 -14.76
N GLU A 203 11.37 -28.33 -15.73
CA GLU A 203 10.85 -29.15 -16.83
C GLU A 203 11.97 -29.72 -17.70
N LEU A 204 12.98 -28.91 -18.03
CA LEU A 204 14.18 -29.38 -18.73
C LEU A 204 14.92 -30.45 -17.91
N ILE A 205 15.15 -30.21 -16.62
CA ILE A 205 15.82 -31.17 -15.72
C ILE A 205 15.08 -32.50 -15.69
N LYS A 206 13.74 -32.49 -15.59
CA LYS A 206 12.93 -33.71 -15.58
C LYS A 206 13.09 -34.52 -16.86
N ALA A 207 13.02 -33.88 -18.01
CA ALA A 207 13.20 -34.54 -19.31
C ALA A 207 14.60 -35.16 -19.44
N VAL A 208 15.63 -34.40 -19.07
CA VAL A 208 17.02 -34.88 -19.06
C VAL A 208 17.19 -36.06 -18.11
N HIS A 209 16.66 -35.97 -16.88
CA HIS A 209 16.74 -37.06 -15.91
C HIS A 209 16.01 -38.32 -16.39
N GLN A 210 14.85 -38.19 -17.02
CA GLN A 210 14.09 -39.33 -17.52
C GLN A 210 14.85 -40.11 -18.60
N SER A 211 15.56 -39.41 -19.49
CA SER A 211 16.42 -40.07 -20.49
C SER A 211 17.58 -40.88 -19.88
N VAL A 212 18.08 -40.46 -18.71
CA VAL A 212 19.13 -41.19 -17.99
C VAL A 212 18.57 -42.49 -17.39
N THR A 213 17.38 -42.44 -16.80
CA THR A 213 16.74 -43.64 -16.22
C THR A 213 16.46 -44.68 -17.29
N GLU A 214 15.90 -44.27 -18.44
CA GLU A 214 15.61 -45.16 -19.57
C GLU A 214 16.89 -45.81 -20.13
N SER A 215 18.01 -45.08 -20.16
CA SER A 215 19.31 -45.61 -20.61
C SER A 215 19.90 -46.66 -19.64
N ASN A 216 19.65 -46.52 -18.33
CA ASN A 216 20.16 -47.45 -17.31
C ASN A 216 19.34 -48.74 -17.22
N ASP A 217 18.02 -48.68 -17.40
CA ASP A 217 17.16 -49.89 -17.37
C ASP A 217 17.45 -50.83 -18.54
N VAL A 218 17.84 -50.30 -19.71
CA VAL A 218 18.24 -51.11 -20.87
C VAL A 218 19.58 -51.82 -20.65
N SER A 219 20.46 -51.25 -19.83
CA SER A 219 21.80 -51.81 -19.56
C SER A 219 21.80 -52.90 -18.46
N GLY A 220 20.70 -53.06 -17.71
CA GLY A 220 20.56 -54.05 -16.64
C GLY A 220 19.95 -55.40 -17.04
N GLN A 221 19.61 -55.59 -18.32
CA GLN A 221 19.00 -56.81 -18.86
C GLN A 221 19.93 -57.65 -19.77
N GLN A 222 21.23 -57.37 -19.80
CA GLN A 222 22.24 -58.16 -20.52
C GLN A 222 23.08 -59.02 -19.59
#